data_AF-A0A523CXP0-F1
#
_entry.id   AF-A0A523CXP0-F1
#
_cell.length_a   1.000
_cell.length_b   1.000
_cell.length_c   1.000
_cell.angle_alpha   90.00
_cell.angle_beta   90.00
_cell.angle_gamma   90.00
#
_symmetry.space_group_name_H-M   'P 1'
#
loop_
_entity.id
_entity.type
_entity.pdbx_description
1 polymer ?
#
loop_
_entity_poly.entity_id
_entity_poly.type
_entity_poly.pdbx_seq_one_letter_code
_entity_poly.pdbx_strand_id
1 'polypeptide(L)'
;MQLPVLSPPDELPIGEESSTEQLIEWTLERFSHQKLVLTTGFGMEGCALIEMYAAHRKPLDVIYLDTMFFFPETYSLIDKLKSRHPHLNFINRGTTLTPEEQELQHGPQLWKRNPDLCCQLR
;
A
#
# COMPACT_ATOMS: atom_id res chain seq x y z
N MET A 1 -3.50 -17.61 11.48
CA MET A 1 -2.86 -16.67 12.43
C MET A 1 -3.91 -15.63 12.78
N GLN A 2 -4.39 -15.60 14.01
CA GLN A 2 -5.47 -14.71 14.41
C GLN A 2 -4.83 -13.35 14.76
N LEU A 3 -5.17 -12.30 14.01
CA LEU A 3 -4.70 -10.96 14.31
C LEU A 3 -5.28 -10.52 15.67
N PRO A 4 -4.48 -9.93 16.56
CA PRO A 4 -5.00 -9.46 17.84
C PRO A 4 -6.06 -8.38 17.61
N VAL A 5 -7.20 -8.50 18.28
CA VAL A 5 -8.24 -7.48 18.26
C VAL A 5 -7.72 -6.25 19.01
N LEU A 6 -7.53 -5.15 18.29
CA LEU A 6 -7.16 -3.87 18.89
C LEU A 6 -8.35 -3.34 19.69
N SER A 7 -8.23 -3.27 21.01
CA SER A 7 -9.21 -2.57 21.83
C SER A 7 -8.96 -1.06 21.74
N PRO A 8 -9.98 -0.23 21.48
CA PRO A 8 -9.82 1.21 21.52
C PRO A 8 -9.47 1.64 22.96
N PRO A 9 -8.64 2.68 23.14
CA PRO A 9 -8.47 3.30 24.45
C PRO A 9 -9.77 3.98 24.90
N ASP A 10 -9.92 4.19 26.21
CA ASP A 10 -11.10 4.84 26.79
C ASP A 10 -11.29 6.29 26.29
N GLU A 11 -10.20 6.98 25.93
CA GLU A 11 -10.21 8.29 25.29
C GLU A 11 -9.13 8.33 24.20
N LEU A 12 -9.51 8.77 23.00
CA LEU A 12 -8.59 8.92 21.88
C LEU A 12 -8.03 10.35 21.87
N PRO A 13 -6.71 10.54 21.87
CA PRO A 13 -6.09 11.87 21.78
C PRO A 13 -6.18 12.48 20.36
N ILE A 14 -6.88 11.82 19.44
CA ILE A 14 -7.10 12.22 18.05
C ILE A 14 -8.61 12.20 17.73
N GLY A 15 -9.04 13.06 16.82
CA GLY A 15 -10.44 13.17 16.37
C GLY A 15 -10.55 13.70 14.94
N GLU A 16 -11.77 13.98 14.48
CA GLU A 16 -12.03 14.45 13.11
C GLU A 16 -11.33 15.77 12.77
N GLU A 17 -11.13 16.62 13.77
CA GLU A 17 -10.46 17.92 13.63
C GLU A 17 -8.92 17.84 13.75
N SER A 18 -8.36 16.64 13.98
CA SER A 18 -6.91 16.47 14.09
C SER A 18 -6.24 16.70 12.73
N SER A 19 -5.07 17.34 12.76
CA SER A 19 -4.24 17.46 11.55
C SER A 19 -3.70 16.09 11.13
N THR A 20 -3.33 15.97 9.85
CA THR A 20 -2.71 14.74 9.32
C THR A 20 -1.44 14.39 10.08
N GLU A 21 -0.63 15.38 10.45
CA GLU A 21 0.60 15.19 11.22
C GLU A 21 0.31 14.59 12.60
N GLN A 22 -0.71 15.09 13.31
CA GLN A 22 -1.12 14.55 14.60
C GLN A 22 -1.57 13.09 14.48
N LEU A 23 -2.31 12.75 13.41
CA LEU A 23 -2.73 11.38 13.13
C LEU A 23 -1.54 10.45 12.85
N ILE A 24 -0.54 10.92 12.11
CA ILE A 24 0.68 10.15 11.80
C ILE A 24 1.52 9.93 13.05
N GLU A 25 1.77 10.98 13.84
CA GLU A 25 2.50 10.90 15.11
C GLU A 25 1.82 9.91 16.06
N TRP A 26 0.51 10.06 16.23
CA TRP A 26 -0.28 9.13 17.04
C TRP A 26 -0.18 7.69 16.53
N THR A 27 -0.26 7.46 15.22
CA THR A 27 -0.15 6.12 14.63
C THR A 27 1.22 5.51 14.92
N LEU A 28 2.29 6.28 14.73
CA LEU A 28 3.66 5.83 14.97
C LEU A 28 3.90 5.49 16.45
N GLU A 29 3.32 6.26 17.38
CA GLU A 29 3.42 6.00 18.81
C GLU A 29 2.58 4.80 19.24
N ARG A 30 1.29 4.81 18.87
CA ARG A 30 0.28 3.81 19.27
C ARG A 30 0.65 2.40 18.83
N PHE A 31 1.27 2.28 17.66
CA PHE A 31 1.67 1.02 17.05
C PHE A 31 3.18 0.81 17.04
N SER A 32 3.93 1.56 17.85
CA SER A 32 5.40 1.43 17.95
C SER A 32 5.91 0.02 18.30
N HIS A 33 5.07 -0.80 18.95
CA HIS A 33 5.37 -2.20 19.28
C HIS A 33 4.92 -3.22 18.21
N GLN A 34 4.36 -2.74 17.10
CA GLN A 34 3.85 -3.56 16.01
C GLN A 34 4.50 -3.15 14.69
N LYS A 35 4.41 -4.04 13.70
CA LYS A 35 4.88 -3.72 12.36
C LYS A 35 3.82 -2.89 11.64
N LEU A 36 4.16 -1.64 11.34
CA LEU A 36 3.35 -0.76 10.50
C LEU A 36 3.64 -1.00 9.01
N VAL A 37 2.59 -0.94 8.20
CA VAL A 37 2.63 -1.09 6.75
C VAL A 37 1.75 -0.03 6.10
N LEU A 38 2.23 0.61 5.04
CA LEU A 38 1.41 1.42 4.15
C LEU A 38 1.07 0.60 2.92
N THR A 39 -0.21 0.53 2.55
CA THR A 39 -0.64 -0.08 1.28
C THR A 39 -0.97 0.99 0.27
N THR A 40 -0.53 0.86 -0.98
CA THR A 40 -0.73 1.89 -1.99
C THR A 40 -0.94 1.32 -3.39
N GLY A 41 -1.80 1.99 -4.17
CA GLY A 41 -1.85 1.87 -5.63
C GLY A 41 -1.10 3.00 -6.35
N PHE A 42 -0.34 3.81 -5.62
CA PHE A 42 0.39 5.00 -6.09
C PHE A 42 -0.49 6.12 -6.65
N GLY A 43 -1.73 6.23 -6.14
CA GLY A 43 -2.55 7.43 -6.29
C GLY A 43 -1.96 8.63 -5.54
N MET A 44 -2.53 9.83 -5.76
CA MET A 44 -2.01 11.08 -5.19
C MET A 44 -1.97 11.03 -3.65
N GLU A 45 -3.02 10.50 -3.04
CA GLU A 45 -3.18 10.38 -1.60
C GLU A 45 -2.17 9.40 -1.01
N GLY A 46 -1.98 8.25 -1.68
CA GLY A 46 -0.97 7.26 -1.30
C GLY A 46 0.45 7.81 -1.37
N CYS A 47 0.76 8.58 -2.42
CA CYS A 47 2.05 9.25 -2.55
C CYS A 47 2.25 10.33 -1.49
N ALA A 48 1.22 11.11 -1.18
CA ALA A 48 1.26 12.10 -0.11
C ALA A 48 1.55 11.44 1.26
N LEU A 49 0.86 10.34 1.57
CA LEU A 49 1.11 9.57 2.80
C LEU A 49 2.53 9.01 2.85
N ILE A 50 3.05 8.48 1.74
CA ILE A 50 4.45 8.01 1.69
C ILE A 50 5.42 9.14 2.05
N GLU A 51 5.26 10.33 1.47
CA GLU A 51 6.12 11.48 1.77
C GLU A 51 5.99 11.92 3.24
N MET A 52 4.76 11.98 3.77
CA MET A 52 4.52 12.37 5.15
C MET A 52 5.14 11.38 6.15
N TYR A 53 4.93 10.07 5.97
CA TYR A 53 5.55 9.06 6.81
C TYR A 53 7.08 9.00 6.64
N ALA A 54 7.59 9.21 5.42
CA ALA A 54 9.03 9.23 5.15
C ALA A 54 9.77 10.31 5.95
N ALA A 55 9.11 11.46 6.19
CA ALA A 55 9.68 12.59 6.94
C ALA A 55 10.09 12.22 8.37
N HIS A 56 9.43 11.24 8.99
CA HIS A 56 9.74 10.77 10.35
C HIS A 56 10.97 9.84 10.41
N ARG A 57 11.53 9.43 9.25
CA ARG A 57 12.74 8.59 9.13
C ARG A 57 12.68 7.28 9.93
N LYS A 58 11.48 6.72 10.10
CA LYS A 58 11.28 5.39 10.69
C LYS A 58 11.27 4.35 9.57
N PRO A 59 11.80 3.14 9.80
CA PRO A 59 11.61 2.02 8.87
C PRO A 59 10.12 1.72 8.71
N LEU A 60 9.65 1.65 7.47
CA LEU A 60 8.26 1.36 7.14
C LEU A 60 8.20 0.56 5.84
N ASP A 61 7.35 -0.46 5.84
CA ASP A 61 7.08 -1.25 4.65
C ASP A 61 5.97 -0.57 3.83
N VAL A 62 6.23 -0.32 2.56
CA VAL A 62 5.25 0.16 1.59
C VAL A 62 4.88 -1.01 0.67
N ILE A 63 3.70 -1.59 0.91
CA ILE A 63 3.18 -2.73 0.17
C ILE A 63 2.32 -2.24 -1.00
N TYR A 64 2.51 -2.84 -2.16
CA TYR A 64 1.68 -2.61 -3.34
C TYR A 64 1.42 -3.91 -4.09
N LEU A 65 0.34 -3.94 -4.87
CA LEU A 65 -0.03 -5.09 -5.70
C LEU A 65 0.27 -4.75 -7.15
N ASP A 66 1.39 -5.23 -7.68
CA ASP A 66 1.66 -5.12 -9.11
C ASP A 66 0.72 -6.07 -9.88
N THR A 67 -0.27 -5.49 -10.53
CA THR A 67 -1.22 -6.23 -11.35
C THR A 67 -0.63 -6.60 -12.70
N MET A 68 0.62 -6.24 -13.02
CA MET A 68 1.23 -6.32 -14.35
C MET A 68 0.46 -5.55 -15.44
N PHE A 69 -0.48 -4.69 -15.02
CA PHE A 69 -1.27 -3.79 -15.88
C PHE A 69 -1.09 -2.32 -15.48
N PHE A 70 -0.09 -2.02 -14.64
CA PHE A 70 0.25 -0.64 -14.35
C PHE A 70 0.72 0.09 -15.60
N PHE A 71 0.46 1.39 -15.62
CA PHE A 71 1.05 2.27 -16.62
C PHE A 71 2.58 2.32 -16.44
N PRO A 72 3.38 2.44 -17.52
CA PRO A 72 4.82 2.63 -17.43
C PRO A 72 5.25 3.77 -16.48
N GLU A 73 4.44 4.82 -16.40
CA GLU A 73 4.61 5.95 -15.50
C GLU A 73 4.52 5.55 -14.03
N THR A 74 3.66 4.59 -13.69
CA THR A 74 3.54 4.05 -12.33
C THR A 74 4.81 3.31 -11.94
N TYR A 75 5.36 2.46 -12.81
CA TYR A 75 6.66 1.81 -12.54
C TYR A 75 7.77 2.84 -12.34
N SER A 76 7.83 3.84 -13.22
CA SER A 76 8.80 4.94 -13.11
C SER A 76 8.65 5.73 -11.82
N LEU A 77 7.41 5.92 -11.33
CA LEU A 77 7.12 6.58 -10.06
C LEU A 77 7.59 5.72 -8.87
N ILE A 78 7.35 4.40 -8.90
CA ILE A 78 7.82 3.48 -7.86
C ILE A 78 9.34 3.56 -7.73
N ASP A 79 10.08 3.54 -8.84
CA ASP A 79 11.54 3.62 -8.83
C ASP A 79 12.05 4.97 -8.31
N LYS A 80 11.37 6.07 -8.65
CA LYS A 80 11.66 7.40 -8.09
C LYS A 80 11.46 7.45 -6.58
N LEU A 81 10.36 6.89 -6.07
CA LEU A 81 10.06 6.86 -4.63
C LEU A 81 11.07 5.98 -3.87
N LYS A 82 11.40 4.80 -4.40
CA LYS A 82 12.46 3.92 -3.85
C LYS A 82 13.80 4.65 -3.75
N SER A 83 14.18 5.36 -4.81
CA SER A 83 15.44 6.10 -4.86
C SER A 83 15.45 7.31 -3.92
N ARG A 84 14.30 7.98 -3.77
CA ARG A 84 14.15 9.15 -2.90
C ARG A 84 14.16 8.78 -1.42
N HIS A 85 13.57 7.65 -1.06
CA HIS A 85 13.40 7.20 0.32
C HIS A 85 13.99 5.80 0.55
N PRO A 86 15.33 5.65 0.54
CA PRO A 86 15.99 4.34 0.63
C PRO A 86 15.80 3.64 1.99
N HIS A 87 15.32 4.35 3.02
CA HIS A 87 14.98 3.78 4.33
C HIS A 87 13.58 3.13 4.36
N LEU A 88 12.76 3.35 3.33
CA LEU A 88 11.49 2.68 3.16
C LEU A 88 11.68 1.39 2.37
N ASN A 89 10.92 0.36 2.74
CA ASN A 89 10.99 -0.94 2.10
C ASN A 89 9.76 -1.16 1.21
N PHE A 90 9.94 -1.01 -0.10
CA PHE A 90 8.87 -1.18 -1.08
C PHE A 90 8.72 -2.64 -1.47
N ILE A 91 7.57 -3.23 -1.14
CA ILE A 91 7.30 -4.66 -1.30
C ILE A 91 6.16 -4.88 -2.30
N ASN A 92 6.48 -5.53 -3.42
CA ASN A 92 5.46 -6.07 -4.31
C ASN A 92 4.85 -7.35 -3.71
N ARG A 93 3.52 -7.37 -3.59
CA ARG A 93 2.70 -8.52 -3.20
C ARG A 93 1.65 -8.88 -4.24
N GLY A 94 1.77 -8.32 -5.44
CA GLY A 94 0.92 -8.65 -6.58
C GLY A 94 1.15 -10.06 -7.11
N THR A 95 0.41 -10.38 -8.17
CA THR A 95 0.41 -11.70 -8.78
C THR A 95 1.73 -12.05 -9.48
N THR A 96 2.01 -13.35 -9.57
CA THR A 96 3.05 -13.88 -10.47
C THR A 96 2.47 -14.37 -11.80
N LEU A 97 1.15 -14.33 -11.97
CA LEU A 97 0.46 -14.75 -13.19
C LEU A 97 0.55 -13.64 -14.25
N THR A 98 1.28 -13.90 -15.33
CA THR A 98 1.44 -12.88 -16.38
C THR A 98 0.12 -12.63 -17.13
N PRO A 99 -0.04 -11.47 -17.78
CA PRO A 99 -1.19 -11.21 -18.66
C PRO A 99 -1.39 -12.30 -19.72
N GLU A 100 -0.30 -12.81 -20.31
CA GLU A 100 -0.31 -13.87 -21.32
C GLU A 100 -0.78 -15.20 -20.74
N GLU A 101 -0.29 -15.58 -19.55
CA GLU A 101 -0.71 -16.79 -18.86
C GLU A 101 -2.19 -16.72 -18.45
N GLN A 102 -2.64 -15.55 -17.96
CA GLN A 102 -4.04 -15.33 -17.64
C GLN A 102 -4.93 -15.45 -18.88
N GLU A 103 -4.51 -14.85 -20.01
CA GLU A 103 -5.25 -14.93 -21.26
C GLU A 103 -5.34 -16.36 -21.78
N LEU A 104 -4.26 -17.14 -21.68
CA LEU A 104 -4.25 -18.54 -22.08
C LEU A 104 -5.23 -19.39 -21.24
N GLN A 105 -5.32 -19.13 -19.94
CA GLN A 105 -6.16 -19.90 -19.00
C GLN A 105 -7.62 -19.47 -18.98
N HIS A 106 -7.90 -18.18 -19.13
CA HIS A 106 -9.23 -17.60 -18.89
C HIS A 106 -9.81 -16.86 -20.10
N GLY A 107 -9.04 -16.76 -21.19
CA GLY A 107 -9.40 -16.02 -22.40
C GLY A 107 -9.02 -14.53 -22.34
N PRO A 108 -9.07 -13.84 -23.49
CA PRO A 108 -8.64 -12.45 -23.60
C PRO A 108 -9.56 -11.51 -22.82
N GLN A 109 -8.96 -10.42 -22.32
CA GLN A 109 -9.68 -9.30 -21.70
C GLN A 109 -10.59 -9.73 -20.54
N LEU A 110 -10.10 -10.62 -19.66
CA LEU A 110 -10.86 -11.15 -18.52
C LEU A 110 -11.51 -10.05 -17.66
N TRP A 111 -10.82 -8.91 -17.47
CA TRP A 111 -11.33 -7.76 -16.72
C TRP A 111 -12.64 -7.17 -17.26
N LYS A 112 -12.94 -7.34 -18.56
CA LYS A 112 -14.21 -6.89 -19.17
C LYS A 112 -15.33 -7.90 -19.00
N ARG A 113 -14.99 -9.19 -18.87
CA ARG A 113 -15.94 -10.30 -18.92
C ARG A 113 -16.29 -10.84 -17.55
N ASN A 114 -15.30 -10.92 -16.66
CA ASN A 114 -15.43 -11.38 -15.28
C ASN A 114 -14.43 -10.60 -14.40
N PRO A 115 -14.78 -9.36 -14.03
CA PRO A 115 -13.90 -8.49 -13.23
C PRO A 115 -13.58 -9.09 -11.86
N ASP A 116 -14.53 -9.78 -11.21
CA ASP A 116 -14.31 -10.38 -9.90
C ASP A 116 -13.21 -11.44 -9.94
N LEU A 117 -13.26 -12.35 -10.93
CA LEU A 117 -12.19 -13.33 -11.12
C LEU A 117 -10.86 -12.65 -11.48
N CYS A 118 -10.88 -11.60 -12.31
CA CYS A 118 -9.67 -10.85 -12.63
C CYS A 118 -9.03 -10.23 -11.37
N CYS A 119 -9.84 -9.67 -10.47
CA CYS A 119 -9.38 -9.11 -9.19
C CYS A 119 -8.92 -10.20 -8.20
N GLN A 120 -9.53 -11.38 -8.20
CA GLN A 120 -9.05 -12.49 -7.37
C GLN A 120 -7.66 -12.99 -7.77
N LEU A 121 -7.32 -12.86 -9.06
CA LEU A 121 -6.05 -13.33 -9.61
C LEU A 121 -4.92 -12.29 -9.53
N ARG A 122 -5.22 -11.00 -9.24
CA ARG A 122 -4.28 -9.87 -9.34
C ARG A 122 -4.25 -9.00 -8.10
#